data_AF-A0AAW0YG35-F1
#
_entry.id   AF-A0AAW0YG35-F1
#
_cell.length_a   1.000
_cell.length_b   1.000
_cell.length_c   1.000
_cell.angle_alpha   90.00
_cell.angle_beta   90.00
_cell.angle_gamma   90.00
#
_symmetry.space_group_name_H-M   'P 1'
#
loop_
_entity.id
_entity.type
_entity.pdbx_description
1 polymer ?
#
loop_
_entity_poly.entity_id
_entity_poly.type
_entity_poly.pdbx_seq_one_letter_code
_entity_poly.pdbx_strand_id
1 'polypeptide(L)'
;MTSSLNEQMTVSTTMLPHYESPLPALYEPQPQPPKPRLMFKMPRVVPDQKTKFESDELFRRLARETEVRYTGYRDRPLEERRQRFQAGVREGHTEMAFMTNGTNMNLQLSTTGFSNNHKEVDFDKEPGKVHLRSPFIMNGVCVRWRGYVDLERLDGVGCLEYDEDNATEEDRILREEIEKYKARLREFEEKQRAFRVPTTSHAHAHAHAHTHHSEQANIQVR
;
A
#
# COMPACT_ATOMS: atom_id res chain seq x y z
N MET A 1 -49.74 -9.62 -95.41
CA MET A 1 -49.18 -8.92 -94.24
C MET A 1 -49.65 -9.70 -93.01
N THR A 2 -49.03 -10.85 -92.65
CA THR A 2 -47.90 -11.01 -91.69
C THR A 2 -48.13 -10.16 -90.43
N SER A 3 -48.28 -10.68 -89.20
CA SER A 3 -47.48 -11.64 -88.43
C SER A 3 -48.23 -11.89 -87.08
N SER A 4 -48.33 -13.09 -86.52
CA SER A 4 -47.35 -13.83 -85.67
C SER A 4 -47.31 -13.42 -84.18
N LEU A 5 -47.73 -14.38 -83.33
CA LEU A 5 -47.11 -14.91 -82.09
C LEU A 5 -46.73 -14.03 -80.88
N ASN A 6 -47.20 -14.54 -79.74
CA ASN A 6 -46.58 -14.74 -78.41
C ASN A 6 -46.36 -13.60 -77.40
N GLU A 7 -47.15 -13.73 -76.30
CA GLU A 7 -46.73 -13.93 -74.91
C GLU A 7 -45.51 -13.16 -74.39
N GLN A 8 -45.76 -12.20 -73.49
CA GLN A 8 -44.80 -11.80 -72.46
C GLN A 8 -45.48 -11.67 -71.08
N MET A 9 -45.16 -12.68 -70.27
CA MET A 9 -44.95 -12.71 -68.81
C MET A 9 -44.92 -11.33 -68.11
N THR A 10 -45.94 -11.06 -67.29
CA THR A 10 -45.92 -9.96 -66.30
C THR A 10 -45.22 -10.42 -65.03
N VAL A 11 -44.11 -9.76 -64.71
CA VAL A 11 -43.32 -10.01 -63.49
C VAL A 11 -44.04 -9.31 -62.33
N SER A 12 -44.75 -10.08 -61.49
CA SER A 12 -45.29 -9.56 -60.23
C SER A 12 -44.19 -9.45 -59.18
N THR A 13 -43.61 -8.25 -59.05
CA THR A 13 -42.85 -7.86 -57.85
C THR A 13 -43.79 -7.88 -56.65
N THR A 14 -43.71 -8.94 -55.85
CA THR A 14 -44.33 -9.02 -54.53
C THR A 14 -43.38 -8.35 -53.54
N MET A 15 -43.79 -7.19 -53.02
CA MET A 15 -43.11 -6.47 -51.96
C MET A 15 -43.22 -7.29 -50.66
N LEU A 16 -42.11 -7.88 -50.20
CA LEU A 16 -42.05 -8.51 -48.89
C LEU A 16 -42.22 -7.43 -47.80
N PRO A 17 -43.00 -7.71 -46.73
CA PRO A 17 -43.11 -6.78 -45.62
C PRO A 17 -41.77 -6.69 -44.89
N HIS A 18 -41.23 -5.48 -44.80
CA HIS A 18 -40.08 -5.17 -43.96
C HIS A 18 -40.46 -5.44 -42.50
N TYR A 19 -40.01 -6.57 -41.96
CA TYR A 19 -39.89 -6.75 -40.52
C TYR A 19 -38.75 -5.83 -40.04
N GLU A 20 -39.08 -4.64 -39.56
CA GLU A 20 -38.19 -3.90 -38.66
C GLU A 20 -38.08 -4.72 -37.36
N SER A 21 -37.05 -5.57 -37.31
CA SER A 21 -36.58 -6.11 -36.05
C SER A 21 -36.02 -4.92 -35.24
N PRO A 22 -36.49 -4.65 -34.01
CA PRO A 22 -35.78 -3.72 -33.15
C PRO A 22 -34.39 -4.31 -32.94
N LEU A 23 -33.36 -3.63 -33.43
CA LEU A 23 -31.99 -3.96 -33.08
C LEU A 23 -31.91 -4.06 -31.55
N PRO A 24 -31.30 -5.10 -30.96
CA PRO A 24 -31.03 -5.09 -29.54
C PRO A 24 -30.19 -3.84 -29.30
N ALA A 25 -30.72 -2.91 -28.49
CA ALA A 25 -30.00 -1.72 -28.09
C ALA A 25 -28.59 -2.16 -27.67
N LEU A 26 -27.58 -1.79 -28.47
CA LEU A 26 -26.20 -2.01 -28.12
C LEU A 26 -26.05 -1.42 -26.73
N TYR A 27 -25.80 -2.30 -25.75
CA TYR A 27 -25.63 -1.93 -24.35
C TYR A 27 -24.62 -0.79 -24.30
N GLU A 28 -25.09 0.43 -24.11
CA GLU A 28 -24.23 1.57 -23.93
C GLU A 28 -23.39 1.26 -22.68
N PRO A 29 -22.06 1.17 -22.76
CA PRO A 29 -21.25 0.81 -21.62
C PRO A 29 -21.48 1.88 -20.55
N GLN A 30 -22.26 1.53 -19.53
CA GLN A 30 -22.46 2.38 -18.36
C GLN A 30 -21.08 2.84 -17.90
N PRO A 31 -20.86 4.16 -17.68
CA PRO A 31 -19.56 4.66 -17.25
C PRO A 31 -19.19 3.92 -15.98
N GLN A 32 -18.23 3.00 -16.10
CA GLN A 32 -17.79 2.23 -14.94
C GLN A 32 -17.29 3.24 -13.92
N PRO A 33 -17.79 3.23 -12.68
CA PRO A 33 -17.26 4.11 -11.66
C PRO A 33 -15.75 3.89 -11.63
N PRO A 34 -14.93 4.97 -11.67
CA PRO A 34 -13.49 4.84 -11.76
C PRO A 34 -13.03 3.92 -10.64
N LYS A 35 -12.33 2.84 -11.00
CA LYS A 35 -11.79 1.89 -10.03
C LYS A 35 -11.03 2.72 -8.99
N PRO A 36 -11.40 2.64 -7.70
CA PRO A 36 -10.74 3.43 -6.68
C PRO A 36 -9.25 3.13 -6.79
N ARG A 37 -8.45 4.19 -6.97
CA ARG A 37 -6.99 4.09 -6.90
C ARG A 37 -6.64 3.82 -5.44
N LEU A 38 -6.89 2.60 -5.00
CA LEU A 38 -6.61 2.12 -3.68
C LEU A 38 -5.09 2.00 -3.65
N MET A 39 -4.42 3.09 -3.24
CA MET A 39 -2.98 3.19 -3.16
C MET A 39 -2.49 2.26 -2.06
N PHE A 40 -2.10 1.04 -2.43
CA PHE A 40 -1.29 0.21 -1.57
C PHE A 40 0.07 0.91 -1.44
N LYS A 41 0.35 1.53 -0.28
CA LYS A 41 1.69 2.05 -0.03
C LYS A 41 2.64 0.86 0.03
N MET A 42 3.74 0.94 -0.70
CA MET A 42 4.73 -0.13 -0.71
C MET A 42 5.26 -0.32 0.73
N PRO A 43 5.35 -1.56 1.25
CA PRO A 43 5.83 -1.82 2.59
C PRO A 43 7.22 -1.21 2.81
N ARG A 44 7.41 -0.51 3.93
CA ARG A 44 8.69 0.11 4.29
C ARG A 44 9.72 -0.94 4.74
N VAL A 45 9.25 -2.08 5.24
CA VAL A 45 10.06 -3.17 5.79
C VAL A 45 9.91 -4.45 4.97
N VAL A 46 10.95 -5.28 4.97
CA VAL A 46 10.90 -6.63 4.39
C VAL A 46 10.18 -7.60 5.34
N PRO A 47 9.59 -8.71 4.85
CA PRO A 47 8.92 -9.68 5.72
C PRO A 47 9.85 -10.33 6.77
N ASP A 48 11.02 -10.84 6.36
CA ASP A 48 11.96 -11.55 7.25
C ASP A 48 13.14 -10.67 7.65
N GLN A 49 12.85 -9.58 8.36
CA GLN A 49 13.85 -8.56 8.72
C GLN A 49 15.04 -9.15 9.48
N LYS A 50 14.79 -10.03 10.46
CA LYS A 50 15.82 -10.66 11.29
C LYS A 50 16.80 -11.49 10.46
N THR A 51 16.27 -12.37 9.60
CA THR A 51 17.10 -13.18 8.69
C THR A 51 17.93 -12.31 7.77
N LYS A 52 17.35 -11.22 7.23
CA LYS A 52 18.09 -10.27 6.39
C LYS A 52 19.22 -9.60 7.16
N PHE A 53 18.97 -9.16 8.40
CA PHE A 53 20.00 -8.57 9.26
C PHE A 53 21.16 -9.54 9.53
N GLU A 54 20.86 -10.81 9.81
CA GLU A 54 21.88 -11.81 10.17
C GLU A 54 22.69 -12.32 8.97
N SER A 55 22.06 -12.40 7.78
CA SER A 55 22.68 -12.99 6.58
C SER A 55 23.42 -11.98 5.71
N ASP A 56 22.90 -10.76 5.56
CA ASP A 56 23.44 -9.74 4.66
C ASP A 56 24.85 -9.30 5.09
N GLU A 57 25.77 -9.21 4.13
CA GLU A 57 27.16 -8.82 4.41
C GLU A 57 27.28 -7.40 4.97
N LEU A 58 26.46 -6.46 4.49
CA LEU A 58 26.49 -5.08 4.95
C LEU A 58 26.14 -5.01 6.43
N PHE A 59 25.04 -5.67 6.83
CA PHE A 59 24.61 -5.71 8.23
C PHE A 59 25.61 -6.45 9.11
N ARG A 60 26.13 -7.62 8.69
CA ARG A 60 27.17 -8.33 9.44
C ARG A 60 28.44 -7.51 9.68
N ARG A 61 28.82 -6.65 8.72
CA ARG A 61 29.96 -5.73 8.89
C ARG A 61 29.62 -4.61 9.88
N LEU A 62 28.45 -3.99 9.73
CA LEU A 62 28.01 -2.86 10.57
C LEU A 62 27.59 -3.27 11.99
N ALA A 63 27.21 -4.53 12.21
CA ALA A 63 26.81 -5.05 13.51
C ALA A 63 27.98 -5.26 14.48
N ARG A 64 29.22 -5.26 13.96
CA ARG A 64 30.42 -5.33 14.80
C ARG A 64 30.74 -3.96 15.35
N GLU A 65 31.12 -3.92 16.63
CA GLU A 65 31.68 -2.72 17.24
C GLU A 65 32.96 -2.32 16.47
N THR A 66 32.91 -1.15 15.86
CA THR A 66 33.99 -0.62 15.02
C THR A 66 34.21 0.85 15.29
N GLU A 67 35.38 1.37 14.92
CA GLU A 67 35.68 2.79 15.07
C GLU A 67 34.72 3.63 14.23
N VAL A 68 34.17 4.67 14.86
CA VAL A 68 33.31 5.66 14.24
C VAL A 68 33.88 7.07 14.43
N ARG A 69 33.58 7.98 13.51
CA ARG A 69 34.02 9.37 13.60
C ARG A 69 32.91 10.34 13.20
N TYR A 70 32.84 11.47 13.90
CA TYR A 70 32.00 12.59 13.50
C TYR A 70 32.51 13.21 12.21
N THR A 71 31.63 13.32 11.23
CA THR A 71 32.01 13.74 9.87
C THR A 71 31.66 15.17 9.54
N GLY A 72 30.97 15.90 10.41
CA GLY A 72 30.55 17.27 10.15
C GLY A 72 31.65 18.31 10.28
N TYR A 73 31.47 19.40 9.53
CA TYR A 73 32.31 20.60 9.54
C TYR A 73 33.82 20.32 9.42
N ARG A 74 34.23 19.38 8.55
CA ARG A 74 35.65 18.97 8.43
C ARG A 74 36.60 20.08 8.01
N ASP A 75 36.07 21.14 7.39
CA ASP A 75 36.77 22.36 6.99
C ASP A 75 37.07 23.31 8.16
N ARG A 76 36.50 23.06 9.35
CA ARG A 76 36.58 23.95 10.52
C ARG A 76 37.63 23.49 11.54
N PRO A 77 38.16 24.40 12.36
CA PRO A 77 39.01 24.05 13.49
C PRO A 77 38.33 23.08 14.45
N LEU A 78 39.11 22.19 15.08
CA LEU A 78 38.59 21.13 15.94
C LEU A 78 37.68 21.68 17.06
N GLU A 79 38.03 22.81 17.65
CA GLU A 79 37.25 23.44 18.72
C GLU A 79 35.84 23.85 18.27
N GLU A 80 35.71 24.45 17.08
CA GLU A 80 34.40 24.75 16.50
C GLU A 80 33.61 23.46 16.21
N ARG A 81 34.29 22.43 15.70
CA ARG A 81 33.66 21.13 15.42
C ARG A 81 33.10 20.47 16.68
N ARG A 82 33.80 20.57 17.81
CA ARG A 82 33.33 20.04 19.11
C ARG A 82 32.05 20.73 19.56
N GLN A 83 32.05 22.06 19.50
CA GLN A 83 30.87 22.85 19.87
C GLN A 83 29.67 22.52 18.97
N ARG A 84 29.90 22.43 17.65
CA ARG A 84 28.87 22.05 16.66
C ARG A 84 28.35 20.63 16.89
N PHE A 85 29.24 19.67 17.16
CA PHE A 85 28.85 18.30 17.45
C PHE A 85 27.97 18.22 18.69
N GLN A 86 28.39 18.84 19.80
CA GLN A 86 27.61 18.85 21.03
C GLN A 86 26.27 19.57 20.87
N ALA A 87 26.24 20.68 20.13
CA ALA A 87 25.00 21.38 19.80
C ALA A 87 24.06 20.48 18.99
N GLY A 88 24.54 19.87 17.89
CA GLY A 88 23.73 18.98 17.06
C GLY A 88 23.17 17.79 17.84
N VAL A 89 23.99 17.16 18.68
CA VAL A 89 23.53 16.06 19.55
C VAL A 89 22.42 16.51 20.50
N ARG A 90 22.51 17.72 21.07
CA ARG A 90 21.46 18.32 21.93
C ARG A 90 20.23 18.76 21.15
N GLU A 91 20.38 19.13 19.88
CA GLU A 91 19.30 19.49 18.95
C GLU A 91 18.58 18.24 18.40
N GLY A 92 19.19 17.06 18.52
CA GLY A 92 18.59 15.80 18.14
C GLY A 92 19.07 15.24 16.80
N HIS A 93 20.24 15.66 16.32
CA HIS A 93 20.81 15.11 15.10
C HIS A 93 22.34 15.09 15.09
N THR A 94 22.94 14.08 14.49
CA THR A 94 24.38 14.08 14.23
C THR A 94 24.72 13.18 13.05
N GLU A 95 25.90 13.36 12.49
CA GLU A 95 26.42 12.53 11.41
C GLU A 95 27.65 11.75 11.87
N MET A 96 27.61 10.43 11.70
CA MET A 96 28.67 9.53 12.13
C MET A 96 29.07 8.61 10.98
N ALA A 97 30.36 8.40 10.79
CA ALA A 97 30.86 7.44 9.81
C ALA A 97 31.53 6.25 10.49
N PHE A 98 31.20 5.06 10.00
CA PHE A 98 31.96 3.85 10.26
C PHE A 98 33.28 3.88 9.48
N MET A 99 34.41 3.86 10.19
CA MET A 99 35.73 3.99 9.57
C MET A 99 36.11 2.75 8.75
N THR A 100 35.61 1.58 9.14
CA THR A 100 35.97 0.29 8.52
C THR A 100 35.46 0.16 7.08
N ASN A 101 34.25 0.66 6.79
CA ASN A 101 33.60 0.54 5.49
C ASN A 101 33.23 1.91 4.88
N GLY A 102 33.64 3.02 5.52
CA GLY A 102 33.38 4.39 5.07
C GLY A 102 31.90 4.76 5.01
N THR A 103 31.03 4.03 5.71
CA THR A 103 29.58 4.25 5.62
C THR A 103 29.15 5.37 6.55
N ASN A 104 28.55 6.43 6.00
CA ASN A 104 28.04 7.58 6.76
C ASN A 104 26.58 7.34 7.20
N MET A 105 26.28 7.69 8.44
CA MET A 105 24.97 7.58 9.07
C MET A 105 24.52 8.95 9.55
N ASN A 106 23.34 9.38 9.11
CA ASN A 106 22.67 10.54 9.65
C ASN A 106 21.75 10.07 10.77
N LEU A 107 22.18 10.29 12.01
CA LEU A 107 21.47 9.86 13.21
C LEU A 107 20.43 10.91 13.58
N GLN A 108 19.20 10.47 13.76
CA GLN A 108 18.14 11.25 14.39
C GLN A 108 18.01 10.79 15.83
N LEU A 109 18.09 11.74 16.76
CA LEU A 109 18.15 11.52 18.19
C LEU A 109 16.94 12.21 18.81
N SER A 110 16.06 11.44 19.41
CA SER A 110 14.93 11.92 20.17
C SER A 110 15.44 12.55 21.47
N THR A 111 15.33 13.88 21.56
CA THR A 111 15.72 14.66 22.74
C THR A 111 14.61 14.73 23.79
N THR A 112 13.41 14.23 23.47
CA THR A 112 12.17 14.40 24.26
C THR A 112 11.88 13.27 25.24
N GLY A 113 12.85 12.39 25.51
CA GLY A 113 12.68 11.27 26.43
C GLY A 113 12.74 11.68 27.92
N PHE A 114 11.59 11.99 28.52
CA PHE A 114 11.41 12.01 29.99
C PHE A 114 11.50 10.60 30.64
N SER A 115 11.81 9.57 29.84
CA SER A 115 11.94 8.18 30.27
C SER A 115 13.38 7.86 30.66
N ASN A 116 13.61 7.64 31.96
CA ASN A 116 14.93 7.42 32.54
C ASN A 116 15.67 6.15 32.08
N ASN A 117 15.05 5.26 31.30
CA ASN A 117 15.65 3.95 30.94
C ASN A 117 16.06 3.79 29.46
N HIS A 118 15.69 4.73 28.58
CA HIS A 118 15.98 4.64 27.15
C HIS A 118 16.38 6.00 26.57
N LYS A 119 17.30 6.70 27.22
CA LYS A 119 17.83 7.95 26.67
C LYS A 119 18.59 7.64 25.37
N GLU A 120 18.15 8.25 24.27
CA GLU A 120 18.85 8.19 22.97
C GLU A 120 20.16 8.98 23.01
N VAL A 121 20.29 9.91 23.96
CA VAL A 121 21.49 10.70 24.20
C VAL A 121 21.82 10.68 25.69
N ASP A 122 23.00 10.21 26.05
CA ASP A 122 23.44 10.10 27.44
C ASP A 122 24.87 10.63 27.59
N PHE A 123 24.99 11.81 28.21
CA PHE A 123 26.24 12.46 28.57
C PHE A 123 26.76 12.06 29.96
N ASP A 124 25.90 11.44 30.79
CA ASP A 124 26.18 11.18 32.20
C ASP A 124 26.77 9.79 32.42
N LYS A 125 26.57 8.88 31.45
CA LYS A 125 27.04 7.48 31.53
C LYS A 125 28.56 7.34 31.61
N GLU A 126 29.32 8.15 30.89
CA GLU A 126 30.78 8.14 30.93
C GLU A 126 31.37 9.56 30.75
N PRO A 127 32.18 10.07 31.70
CA PRO A 127 32.76 11.41 31.60
C PRO A 127 33.58 11.61 30.32
N GLY A 128 33.39 12.75 29.65
CA GLY A 128 34.12 13.09 28.42
C GLY A 128 33.61 12.37 27.16
N LYS A 129 32.55 11.55 27.28
CA LYS A 129 31.92 10.87 26.16
C LYS A 129 30.41 11.12 26.14
N VAL A 130 29.82 10.88 24.98
CA VAL A 130 28.36 10.80 24.84
C VAL A 130 27.99 9.46 24.24
N HIS A 131 27.07 8.75 24.90
CA HIS A 131 26.47 7.55 24.36
C HIS A 131 25.24 7.91 23.55
N LEU A 132 25.16 7.39 22.32
CA LEU A 132 24.03 7.64 21.43
C LEU A 132 23.33 6.34 21.06
N ARG A 133 22.02 6.43 20.89
CA ARG A 133 21.18 5.41 20.27
C ARG A 133 20.25 6.08 19.28
N SER A 134 20.11 5.54 18.08
CA SER A 134 19.22 6.09 17.05
C SER A 134 18.55 4.94 16.29
N PRO A 135 17.23 4.74 16.45
CA PRO A 135 16.47 3.76 15.68
C PRO A 135 16.12 4.29 14.29
N PHE A 136 16.21 3.45 13.26
CA PHE A 136 15.81 3.79 11.89
C PHE A 136 15.61 2.54 11.03
N ILE A 137 15.06 2.72 9.81
CA ILE A 137 14.90 1.63 8.84
C ILE A 137 16.00 1.74 7.79
N MET A 138 16.84 0.72 7.67
CA MET A 138 17.88 0.63 6.64
C MET A 138 17.56 -0.54 5.72
N ASN A 139 17.49 -0.32 4.40
CA ASN A 139 17.24 -1.37 3.40
C ASN A 139 16.04 -2.28 3.74
N GLY A 140 15.01 -1.70 4.37
CA GLY A 140 13.81 -2.42 4.81
C GLY A 140 13.97 -3.25 6.08
N VAL A 141 15.01 -3.02 6.88
CA VAL A 141 15.23 -3.66 8.18
C VAL A 141 15.24 -2.58 9.26
N CYS A 142 14.43 -2.75 10.30
CA CYS A 142 14.48 -1.94 11.50
C CYS A 142 15.78 -2.23 12.27
N VAL A 143 16.61 -1.21 12.37
CA VAL A 143 17.91 -1.28 13.04
C VAL A 143 18.05 -0.12 14.01
N ARG A 144 19.01 -0.24 14.92
CA ARG A 144 19.37 0.80 15.86
C ARG A 144 20.87 1.01 15.83
N TRP A 145 21.30 2.24 15.55
CA TRP A 145 22.68 2.63 15.80
C TRP A 145 22.90 2.71 17.31
N ARG A 146 23.99 2.12 17.80
CA ARG A 146 24.42 2.21 19.20
C ARG A 146 25.92 2.47 19.26
N GLY A 147 26.34 3.38 20.11
CA GLY A 147 27.76 3.67 20.29
C GLY A 147 28.04 4.78 21.28
N TYR A 148 29.31 5.16 21.38
CA TYR A 148 29.76 6.34 22.09
C TYR A 148 30.73 7.15 21.25
N VAL A 149 30.83 8.44 21.56
CA VAL A 149 31.77 9.37 20.92
C VAL A 149 32.47 10.18 22.00
N ASP A 150 33.79 10.29 21.91
CA ASP A 150 34.63 11.16 22.72
C ASP A 150 34.40 12.63 22.33
N LEU A 151 34.10 13.47 23.31
CA LEU A 151 33.73 14.87 23.10
C LEU A 151 34.89 15.75 22.63
N GLU A 152 36.13 15.34 22.91
CA GLU A 152 37.34 16.08 22.54
C GLU A 152 37.89 15.62 21.19
N ARG A 153 37.91 14.30 20.95
CA ARG A 153 38.51 13.70 19.75
C ARG A 153 37.52 13.58 18.60
N LEU A 154 36.22 13.58 18.89
CA LEU A 154 35.13 13.39 17.93
C LEU A 154 35.21 12.03 17.19
N ASP A 155 35.79 11.03 17.84
CA ASP A 155 35.82 9.63 17.42
C ASP A 155 35.29 8.73 18.56
N GLY A 156 35.07 7.46 18.26
CA GLY A 156 34.55 6.52 19.25
C GLY A 156 34.27 5.15 18.66
N VAL A 157 33.33 4.43 19.26
CA VAL A 157 32.96 3.07 18.83
C VAL A 157 31.46 2.99 18.65
N GLY A 158 31.02 2.37 17.55
CA GLY A 158 29.62 2.12 17.28
C GLY A 158 29.36 0.84 16.51
N CYS A 159 28.11 0.42 16.50
CA CYS A 159 27.58 -0.71 15.72
C CYS A 159 26.10 -0.51 15.41
N LEU A 160 25.56 -1.37 14.53
CA LEU A 160 24.12 -1.54 14.33
C LEU A 160 23.60 -2.75 15.10
N GLU A 161 22.42 -2.61 15.66
CA GLU A 161 21.66 -3.69 16.30
C GLU A 161 20.33 -3.88 15.59
N TYR A 162 19.82 -5.10 15.57
CA TYR A 162 18.46 -5.35 15.13
C TYR A 162 17.47 -4.77 16.14
N ASP A 163 16.50 -4.00 15.67
CA ASP A 163 15.50 -3.37 16.53
C ASP A 163 14.19 -4.16 16.47
N GLU A 164 14.07 -5.17 17.34
CA GLU A 164 12.93 -6.09 17.38
C GLU A 164 11.62 -5.39 17.76
N ASP A 165 11.70 -4.41 18.66
CA ASP A 165 10.53 -3.63 19.10
C ASP A 165 9.96 -2.84 17.92
N ASN A 166 10.81 -2.07 17.22
CA ASN A 166 10.39 -1.31 16.05
C ASN A 166 10.00 -2.21 14.87
N ALA A 167 10.65 -3.37 14.70
CA ALA A 167 10.29 -4.32 13.65
C ALA A 167 8.88 -4.89 13.87
N THR A 168 8.54 -5.22 15.13
CA THR A 168 7.22 -5.73 15.51
C THR A 168 6.15 -4.67 15.31
N GLU A 169 6.44 -3.42 15.67
CA GLU A 169 5.51 -2.31 15.51
C GLU A 169 5.27 -1.96 14.04
N GLU A 170 6.32 -1.92 13.20
CA GLU A 170 6.17 -1.70 11.76
C GLU A 170 5.40 -2.85 11.08
N ASP A 171 5.60 -4.11 11.52
CA ASP A 171 4.80 -5.25 11.03
C ASP A 171 3.34 -5.14 11.45
N ARG A 172 3.05 -4.71 12.69
CA ARG A 172 1.68 -4.44 13.15
C ARG A 172 1.01 -3.37 12.30
N ILE A 173 1.69 -2.24 12.06
CA ILE A 173 1.20 -1.14 11.22
C ILE A 173 0.91 -1.64 9.80
N LEU A 174 1.83 -2.42 9.22
CA LEU A 174 1.68 -2.99 7.89
C LEU A 174 0.46 -3.92 7.80
N ARG A 175 0.27 -4.82 8.78
CA ARG A 175 -0.88 -5.72 8.83
C ARG A 175 -2.19 -4.94 8.91
N GLU A 176 -2.27 -3.91 9.75
CA GLU A 176 -3.45 -3.06 9.84
C GLU A 176 -3.76 -2.33 8.53
N GLU A 177 -2.74 -1.83 7.83
CA GLU A 177 -2.93 -1.20 6.52
C GLU A 177 -3.45 -2.20 5.48
N ILE A 178 -2.92 -3.43 5.47
CA ILE A 178 -3.39 -4.53 4.60
C ILE A 178 -4.84 -4.87 4.90
N GLU A 179 -5.22 -4.98 6.18
CA GLU A 179 -6.60 -5.31 6.57
C GLU A 179 -7.58 -4.21 6.17
N LYS A 180 -7.24 -2.95 6.43
CA LYS A 180 -8.03 -1.79 5.98
C LYS A 180 -8.18 -1.76 4.46
N TYR A 181 -7.12 -2.08 3.73
CA TYR A 181 -7.16 -2.20 2.27
C TYR A 181 -8.10 -3.33 1.81
N LYS A 182 -7.95 -4.53 2.37
CA LYS A 182 -8.80 -5.69 2.05
C LYS A 182 -10.28 -5.43 2.36
N ALA A 183 -10.57 -4.74 3.47
CA ALA A 183 -11.94 -4.37 3.83
C ALA A 183 -12.57 -3.44 2.78
N ARG A 184 -11.86 -2.37 2.39
CA ARG A 184 -12.32 -1.44 1.34
C ARG A 184 -12.53 -2.12 -0.01
N LEU A 185 -11.65 -3.07 -0.36
CA LEU A 185 -11.79 -3.83 -1.60
C LEU A 185 -13.05 -4.71 -1.57
N ARG A 186 -13.31 -5.41 -0.47
CA ARG A 186 -14.53 -6.21 -0.29
C ARG A 186 -15.80 -5.37 -0.38
N GLU A 187 -15.86 -4.21 0.29
CA GLU A 187 -17.00 -3.30 0.21
C GLU A 187 -17.25 -2.82 -1.23
N PHE A 188 -16.19 -2.57 -1.99
CA PHE A 188 -16.30 -2.17 -3.39
C PHE A 188 -16.82 -3.31 -4.28
N GLU A 189 -16.30 -4.53 -4.10
CA GLU A 189 -16.77 -5.73 -4.79
C GLU A 189 -18.24 -6.05 -4.48
N GLU A 190 -18.65 -5.90 -3.21
CA GLU A 190 -20.03 -6.09 -2.78
C GLU A 190 -20.98 -5.06 -3.42
N LYS A 191 -20.60 -3.77 -3.43
CA LYS A 191 -21.36 -2.72 -4.14
C LYS A 191 -21.48 -3.00 -5.64
N GLN A 192 -20.40 -3.46 -6.29
CA GLN A 192 -20.45 -3.85 -7.70
C GLN A 192 -21.33 -5.07 -7.94
N ARG A 193 -21.31 -6.08 -7.04
CA ARG A 193 -22.18 -7.25 -7.14
C ARG A 193 -23.65 -6.87 -6.94
N ALA A 194 -23.97 -6.02 -5.96
CA ALA A 194 -25.32 -5.51 -5.74
C ALA A 194 -25.86 -4.76 -6.97
N PHE A 195 -25.01 -4.05 -7.69
CA PHE A 195 -25.38 -3.36 -8.94
C PHE A 195 -25.50 -4.29 -10.16
N ARG A 196 -24.92 -5.49 -10.11
CA ARG A 196 -24.94 -6.49 -11.20
C ARG A 196 -26.05 -7.52 -11.10
N VAL A 197 -26.80 -7.59 -9.99
CA VAL A 197 -28.01 -8.41 -9.91
C VAL A 197 -29.10 -7.68 -10.72
N PRO A 198 -29.54 -8.20 -11.88
CA PRO A 198 -30.72 -7.67 -12.55
C PRO A 198 -31.91 -7.92 -11.63
N THR A 199 -32.76 -6.92 -11.47
CA THR A 199 -34.10 -7.05 -10.88
C THR A 199 -35.01 -7.92 -11.75
N THR A 200 -34.69 -9.20 -11.95
CA THR A 200 -35.62 -10.17 -12.51
C THR A 200 -36.48 -10.75 -11.39
N SER A 201 -37.34 -9.95 -10.77
CA SER A 201 -38.34 -10.45 -9.81
C SER A 201 -39.59 -9.57 -9.64
N HIS A 202 -39.98 -8.73 -10.62
CA HIS A 202 -41.26 -8.00 -10.52
C HIS A 202 -41.95 -7.71 -11.87
N ALA A 203 -42.08 -8.71 -12.76
CA ALA A 203 -42.90 -8.53 -13.97
C ALA A 203 -43.58 -9.82 -14.49
N HIS A 204 -44.24 -10.61 -13.63
CA HIS A 204 -45.21 -11.62 -14.08
C HIS A 204 -46.33 -11.86 -13.04
N ALA A 205 -47.05 -10.80 -12.66
CA ALA A 205 -48.26 -10.91 -11.83
C ALA A 205 -49.49 -10.19 -12.41
N HIS A 206 -49.49 -9.83 -13.70
CA HIS A 206 -50.65 -9.20 -14.35
C HIS A 206 -50.84 -9.72 -15.77
N ALA A 207 -51.51 -10.87 -15.89
CA ALA A 207 -52.36 -11.20 -17.03
C ALA A 207 -53.02 -12.55 -16.74
N HIS A 208 -54.30 -12.54 -16.37
CA HIS A 208 -55.32 -13.53 -16.71
C HIS A 208 -56.49 -13.42 -15.72
N ALA A 209 -57.21 -12.31 -15.80
CA ALA A 209 -58.58 -12.24 -15.31
C ALA A 209 -59.35 -11.42 -16.34
N HIS A 210 -59.98 -12.11 -17.31
CA HIS A 210 -61.24 -11.75 -17.94
C HIS A 210 -61.48 -12.64 -19.17
N THR A 211 -62.35 -13.64 -19.03
CA THR A 211 -63.30 -13.98 -20.09
C THR A 211 -64.57 -14.57 -19.47
N HIS A 212 -65.69 -13.91 -19.80
CA HIS A 212 -67.11 -14.33 -19.84
C HIS A 212 -67.33 -15.84 -20.10
N HIS A 213 -68.48 -16.50 -19.90
CA HIS A 213 -69.83 -16.31 -19.34
C HIS A 213 -70.61 -17.56 -19.84
N SER A 214 -71.67 -18.01 -19.14
CA SER A 214 -72.63 -19.09 -19.51
C SER A 214 -72.04 -20.52 -19.67
N GLU A 215 -72.65 -21.64 -19.30
CA GLU A 215 -74.06 -22.04 -19.39
C GLU A 215 -74.29 -23.36 -18.60
N GLN A 216 -75.43 -23.43 -17.90
CA GLN A 216 -76.34 -24.57 -17.69
C GLN A 216 -75.84 -26.02 -17.41
N ALA A 217 -76.22 -26.46 -16.19
CA ALA A 217 -77.14 -27.57 -15.88
C ALA A 217 -76.68 -29.06 -15.86
N ASN A 218 -77.10 -29.70 -14.76
CA ASN A 218 -77.65 -31.08 -14.65
C ASN A 218 -76.59 -32.23 -14.69
N ILE A 219 -76.61 -33.34 -13.92
CA ILE A 219 -77.57 -34.09 -13.09
C ILE A 219 -76.72 -34.94 -12.11
N GLN A 220 -77.15 -35.11 -10.87
CA GLN A 220 -76.65 -36.18 -9.98
C GLN A 220 -77.80 -37.14 -9.69
N VAL A 221 -77.73 -38.35 -10.27
CA VAL A 221 -78.55 -39.51 -9.89
C VAL A 221 -77.62 -40.50 -9.18
N ARG A 222 -78.20 -41.14 -8.17
CA ARG A 222 -77.69 -42.29 -7.42
C ARG A 222 -76.96 -43.34 -8.25
#